data_AF-A0A6C0E667-F1
#
_entry.id   AF-A0A6C0E667-F1
#
_cell.length_a   1.000
_cell.length_b   1.000
_cell.length_c   1.000
_cell.angle_alpha   90.00
_cell.angle_beta   90.00
_cell.angle_gamma   90.00
#
_symmetry.space_group_name_H-M   'P 1'
#
loop_
_entity.id
_entity.type
_entity.pdbx_description
1 polymer ?
#
loop_
_entity_poly.entity_id
_entity_poly.type
_entity_poly.pdbx_seq_one_letter_code
_entity_poly.pdbx_strand_id
1 'polypeptide(L)'
;MSLSKVDDVGGYPILKSVQTSDFTDLSRYQMRLLDLDVVVVVGNSIDTHDDKNLLYYPVYLVKYNDGHGDESDIIKEDELIPIGVYKIKATELMNYVDSANNLDVEYLDDPILYGFVTKDMLSEYQVGSTDQDSSSDSESDSDKEESESDDENENEKEKVKDKGNDKKNDKEVIDVIDSDSSQTYSAENSDVFTLSPNAEKQSLLTEESEADAKYIVEKYKPQDIDQWISKYMKNNNYNIVDNEGGGDCFFATIRDSFASISMHTTIAKLRSKLAGKITQETFTSYREHYDMYNREINENTKAIKDMEAQYKRNQDLFASITDRNERSKLMETAKEIQKKHTDLSTSRKFTTSLQNEYKFMKNVDSLDALRTKMKTSEYWADTIAVSTLERLLNIKFILLSSEAYAGGDMKNVMLCGQLNDSYLE
;
A
#
# COMPACT_ATOMS: atom_id res chain seq x y z
N MET A 1 -27.30 -34.82 25.20
CA MET A 1 -27.76 -34.41 23.85
C MET A 1 -27.85 -32.89 23.89
N SER A 2 -27.19 -32.08 23.08
CA SER A 2 -26.59 -32.26 21.76
C SER A 2 -25.17 -31.69 21.70
N LEU A 3 -24.22 -32.50 21.22
CA LEU A 3 -22.97 -32.00 20.64
C LEU A 3 -23.34 -31.38 19.30
N SER A 4 -23.15 -30.07 19.16
CA SER A 4 -23.13 -29.41 17.86
C SER A 4 -22.01 -30.07 17.05
N LYS A 5 -22.37 -30.81 16.00
CA LYS A 5 -21.41 -31.30 15.02
C LYS A 5 -20.76 -30.07 14.40
N VAL A 6 -19.52 -29.78 14.79
CA VAL A 6 -18.65 -28.92 13.99
C VAL A 6 -18.23 -29.82 12.85
N ASP A 7 -18.74 -29.54 11.65
CA ASP A 7 -18.21 -30.17 10.45
C ASP A 7 -16.71 -29.83 10.40
N ASP A 8 -15.89 -30.86 10.33
CA ASP A 8 -14.45 -30.80 10.50
C ASP A 8 -13.81 -31.47 9.29
N VAL A 9 -12.79 -30.82 8.73
CA VAL A 9 -11.93 -31.38 7.70
C VAL A 9 -10.68 -31.97 8.35
N GLY A 10 -10.81 -33.17 8.89
CA GLY A 10 -9.68 -33.98 9.34
C GLY A 10 -8.94 -33.49 10.58
N GLY A 11 -9.63 -32.84 11.52
CA GLY A 11 -9.10 -32.30 12.79
C GLY A 11 -8.97 -30.77 12.81
N TYR A 12 -9.42 -30.07 11.77
CA TYR A 12 -9.34 -28.62 11.60
C TYR A 12 -10.74 -27.97 11.61
N PRO A 13 -11.02 -27.01 12.54
CA PRO A 13 -12.31 -26.36 12.60
C PRO A 13 -12.56 -25.49 11.36
N ILE A 14 -13.75 -25.59 10.76
CA ILE A 14 -14.15 -24.69 9.67
C ILE A 14 -14.05 -23.23 10.13
N LEU A 15 -13.18 -22.46 9.47
CA LEU A 15 -13.09 -21.02 9.68
C LEU A 15 -14.33 -20.34 9.10
N LYS A 16 -15.02 -19.54 9.92
CA LYS A 16 -16.21 -18.78 9.49
C LYS A 16 -15.88 -17.35 9.03
N SER A 17 -14.64 -16.89 9.23
CA SER A 17 -14.20 -15.54 8.89
C SER A 17 -12.72 -15.53 8.54
N VAL A 18 -12.34 -14.67 7.61
CA VAL A 18 -10.96 -14.32 7.30
C VAL A 18 -10.39 -13.55 8.49
N GLN A 19 -9.19 -13.88 8.98
CA GLN A 19 -8.51 -13.04 9.96
C GLN A 19 -7.32 -12.34 9.30
N THR A 20 -7.20 -11.04 9.51
CA THR A 20 -6.11 -10.17 9.02
C THR A 20 -4.72 -10.66 9.41
N SER A 21 -4.59 -11.42 10.50
CA SER A 21 -3.34 -12.08 10.92
C SER A 21 -2.97 -13.31 10.08
N ASP A 22 -3.87 -13.79 9.24
CA ASP A 22 -3.67 -14.99 8.44
C ASP A 22 -2.79 -14.75 7.23
N PHE A 23 -2.40 -13.51 6.87
CA PHE A 23 -1.60 -13.26 5.68
C PHE A 23 -0.32 -12.51 6.01
N THR A 24 0.83 -13.09 5.63
CA THR A 24 2.10 -12.36 5.51
C THR A 24 2.39 -11.92 4.07
N ASP A 25 1.70 -12.54 3.11
CA ASP A 25 1.78 -12.32 1.67
C ASP A 25 0.41 -12.71 1.07
N LEU A 26 -0.08 -11.98 0.07
CA LEU A 26 -1.37 -12.20 -0.61
C LEU A 26 -1.17 -12.71 -2.04
N SER A 27 -0.13 -13.51 -2.26
CA SER A 27 0.16 -14.14 -3.53
C SER A 27 -1.06 -14.91 -4.07
N ARG A 28 -1.47 -14.58 -5.30
CA ARG A 28 -2.61 -15.18 -6.00
C ARG A 28 -2.16 -16.40 -6.78
N TYR A 29 -2.89 -17.49 -6.67
CA TYR A 29 -2.64 -18.74 -7.38
C TYR A 29 -3.86 -19.15 -8.20
N GLN A 30 -3.66 -19.39 -9.49
CA GLN A 30 -4.70 -19.98 -10.32
C GLN A 30 -4.60 -21.51 -10.25
N MET A 31 -5.69 -22.18 -9.90
CA MET A 31 -5.73 -23.64 -9.85
C MET A 31 -7.10 -24.21 -10.23
N ARG A 32 -7.15 -25.51 -10.48
CA ARG A 32 -8.38 -26.21 -10.89
C ARG A 32 -9.02 -26.93 -9.70
N LEU A 33 -10.18 -26.45 -9.25
CA LEU A 33 -10.96 -27.08 -8.18
C LEU A 33 -12.35 -27.48 -8.70
N LEU A 34 -12.75 -28.74 -8.49
CA LEU A 34 -14.05 -29.28 -8.97
C LEU A 34 -14.30 -29.05 -10.48
N ASP A 35 -13.23 -29.18 -11.29
CA ASP A 35 -13.16 -28.91 -12.74
C ASP A 35 -13.35 -27.43 -13.14
N LEU A 36 -13.21 -26.49 -12.22
CA LEU A 36 -13.29 -25.05 -12.48
C LEU A 36 -11.94 -24.41 -12.19
N ASP A 37 -11.47 -23.57 -13.10
CA ASP A 37 -10.25 -22.79 -12.92
C ASP A 37 -10.60 -21.55 -12.09
N VAL A 38 -10.04 -21.44 -10.89
CA VAL A 38 -10.32 -20.37 -9.91
C VAL A 38 -9.03 -19.73 -9.42
N VAL A 39 -9.13 -18.54 -8.82
CA VAL A 39 -7.99 -17.86 -8.17
C VAL A 39 -8.14 -17.96 -6.66
N VAL A 40 -7.07 -18.39 -6.00
CA VAL A 40 -7.01 -18.58 -4.55
C VAL A 40 -5.81 -17.85 -3.94
N VAL A 41 -5.89 -17.60 -2.64
CA VAL A 41 -4.80 -17.12 -1.79
C VAL A 41 -4.63 -18.11 -0.64
N VAL A 42 -3.40 -18.30 -0.19
CA VAL A 42 -3.07 -19.20 0.93
C VAL A 42 -2.62 -18.38 2.14
N GLY A 43 -3.24 -18.64 3.29
CA GLY A 43 -2.86 -18.01 4.55
C GLY A 43 -1.73 -18.73 5.28
N ASN A 44 -1.31 -18.16 6.41
CA ASN A 44 -0.26 -18.62 7.29
C ASN A 44 -0.62 -19.96 7.95
N SER A 45 0.40 -20.74 8.32
CA SER A 45 0.18 -22.01 9.00
C SER A 45 -0.52 -21.82 10.35
N ILE A 46 -1.55 -22.62 10.59
CA ILE A 46 -2.28 -22.69 11.87
C ILE A 46 -1.89 -24.00 12.57
N ASP A 47 -1.38 -23.87 13.79
CA ASP A 47 -1.05 -25.01 14.65
C ASP A 47 -2.30 -25.46 15.40
N THR A 48 -3.00 -26.46 14.87
CA THR A 48 -4.05 -27.13 15.63
C THR A 48 -3.38 -28.12 16.56
N HIS A 49 -3.47 -27.89 17.87
CA HIS A 49 -2.85 -28.70 18.92
C HIS A 49 -3.14 -30.22 18.88
N ASP A 50 -4.08 -30.68 18.04
CA ASP A 50 -4.62 -32.03 18.01
C ASP A 50 -3.74 -33.05 17.27
N ASP A 51 -3.03 -32.66 16.20
CA ASP A 51 -2.03 -33.51 15.55
C ASP A 51 -0.71 -32.78 15.46
N LYS A 52 0.19 -33.12 16.40
CA LYS A 52 1.51 -32.52 16.44
C LYS A 52 2.19 -32.63 15.09
N ASN A 53 1.97 -33.69 14.30
CA ASN A 53 2.67 -34.01 13.04
C ASN A 53 2.35 -33.12 11.83
N LEU A 54 1.28 -32.32 11.92
CA LEU A 54 0.71 -31.65 10.76
C LEU A 54 0.67 -30.14 10.95
N LEU A 55 0.78 -29.44 9.83
CA LEU A 55 0.60 -28.00 9.69
C LEU A 55 -0.54 -27.77 8.72
N TYR A 56 -1.44 -26.87 9.07
CA TYR A 56 -2.62 -26.55 8.28
C TYR A 56 -2.46 -25.15 7.69
N TYR A 57 -2.61 -25.01 6.38
CA TYR A 57 -2.58 -23.72 5.70
C TYR A 57 -3.97 -23.43 5.12
N PRO A 58 -4.70 -22.42 5.61
CA PRO A 58 -6.02 -22.10 5.11
C PRO A 58 -5.96 -21.57 3.68
N VAL A 59 -6.95 -21.94 2.87
CA VAL A 59 -7.09 -21.56 1.46
C VAL A 59 -8.35 -20.74 1.29
N TYR A 60 -8.21 -19.59 0.64
CA TYR A 60 -9.28 -18.63 0.42
C TYR A 60 -9.49 -18.41 -1.08
N LEU A 61 -10.74 -18.45 -1.53
CA LEU A 61 -11.17 -18.07 -2.87
C LEU A 61 -11.22 -16.54 -2.97
N VAL A 62 -10.73 -15.99 -4.09
CA VAL A 62 -10.84 -14.56 -4.40
C VAL A 62 -12.16 -14.31 -5.15
N LYS A 63 -13.01 -13.42 -4.62
CA LYS A 63 -14.35 -13.11 -5.19
C LYS A 63 -14.30 -12.34 -6.50
N TYR A 64 -13.30 -11.48 -6.71
CA TYR A 64 -13.25 -10.64 -7.90
C TYR A 64 -11.94 -10.87 -8.65
N ASN A 65 -12.07 -11.37 -9.87
CA ASN A 65 -10.98 -11.53 -10.84
C ASN A 65 -11.26 -10.58 -12.01
N ASP A 66 -11.11 -9.29 -11.77
CA ASP A 66 -11.35 -8.23 -12.75
C ASP A 66 -10.33 -8.19 -13.91
N GLY A 67 -9.42 -9.17 -14.01
CA GLY A 67 -8.51 -9.34 -15.15
C GLY A 67 -7.48 -8.21 -15.34
N HIS A 68 -7.63 -7.12 -14.58
CA HIS A 68 -6.67 -6.06 -14.42
C HIS A 68 -5.71 -6.45 -13.30
N GLY A 69 -4.88 -7.47 -13.57
CA GLY A 69 -3.77 -7.82 -12.70
C GLY A 69 -2.70 -6.73 -12.76
N ASP A 70 -2.90 -5.65 -12.01
CA ASP A 70 -1.77 -4.93 -11.44
C ASP A 70 -1.40 -5.64 -10.13
N GLU A 71 -0.13 -6.00 -9.96
CA GLU A 71 0.39 -6.66 -8.75
C GLU A 71 0.18 -5.82 -7.47
N SER A 72 -0.28 -4.58 -7.61
CA SER A 72 -0.50 -3.61 -6.53
C SER A 72 -1.90 -3.56 -5.93
N ASP A 73 -2.90 -4.27 -6.48
CA ASP A 73 -4.25 -4.25 -5.91
C ASP A 73 -4.33 -5.08 -4.63
N ILE A 74 -4.35 -4.37 -3.50
CA ILE A 74 -4.50 -4.90 -2.15
C ILE A 74 -5.85 -5.63 -2.04
N ILE A 75 -5.82 -6.96 -1.90
CA ILE A 75 -7.03 -7.77 -1.67
C ILE A 75 -7.59 -7.43 -0.28
N LYS A 76 -8.88 -7.13 -0.21
CA LYS A 76 -9.56 -6.86 1.07
C LYS A 76 -10.11 -8.13 1.69
N GLU A 77 -10.25 -8.16 3.02
CA GLU A 77 -10.79 -9.33 3.75
C GLU A 77 -12.18 -9.76 3.26
N ASP A 78 -13.02 -8.81 2.86
CA ASP A 78 -14.37 -9.06 2.35
C ASP A 78 -14.40 -9.60 0.91
N GLU A 79 -13.26 -9.60 0.22
CA GLU A 79 -13.07 -10.19 -1.11
C GLU A 79 -12.61 -11.65 -1.05
N LEU A 80 -12.44 -12.20 0.15
CA LEU A 80 -11.95 -13.56 0.37
C LEU A 80 -13.04 -14.47 0.96
N ILE A 81 -13.12 -15.71 0.46
CA ILE A 81 -13.99 -16.75 1.02
C ILE A 81 -13.14 -17.95 1.45
N PRO A 82 -13.14 -18.35 2.73
CA PRO A 82 -12.41 -19.54 3.16
C PRO A 82 -13.03 -20.79 2.51
N ILE A 83 -12.25 -21.57 1.78
CA ILE A 83 -12.75 -22.73 1.00
C ILE A 83 -12.10 -24.06 1.39
N GLY A 84 -10.96 -24.05 2.09
CA GLY A 84 -10.32 -25.29 2.47
C GLY A 84 -9.01 -25.10 3.19
N VAL A 85 -8.23 -26.19 3.27
CA VAL A 85 -6.91 -26.22 3.91
C VAL A 85 -5.94 -27.13 3.16
N TYR A 86 -4.67 -26.75 3.08
CA TYR A 86 -3.58 -27.70 2.85
C TYR A 86 -3.15 -28.33 4.16
N LYS A 87 -2.77 -29.61 4.11
CA LYS A 87 -2.29 -30.40 5.24
C LYS A 87 -0.90 -30.92 4.93
N ILE A 88 0.11 -30.34 5.58
CA ILE A 88 1.52 -30.62 5.28
C ILE A 88 2.19 -31.19 6.54
N LYS A 89 3.00 -32.25 6.39
CA LYS A 89 3.80 -32.74 7.52
C LYS A 89 4.90 -31.74 7.83
N ALA A 90 5.14 -31.41 9.10
CA ALA A 90 6.15 -30.39 9.42
C ALA A 90 7.57 -30.80 9.02
N THR A 91 7.85 -32.08 8.81
CA THR A 91 9.13 -32.59 8.29
C THR A 91 9.22 -32.56 6.77
N GLU A 92 8.16 -32.22 6.04
CA GLU A 92 8.16 -32.15 4.57
C GLU A 92 7.99 -30.72 4.07
N LEU A 93 7.61 -29.79 4.95
CA LEU A 93 7.26 -28.43 4.57
C LEU A 93 8.34 -27.67 3.80
N MET A 94 9.62 -27.76 4.18
CA MET A 94 10.66 -27.01 3.47
C MET A 94 10.85 -27.47 2.01
N ASN A 95 10.23 -28.57 1.60
CA ASN A 95 10.19 -29.01 0.21
C ASN A 95 9.15 -28.26 -0.62
N TYR A 96 8.19 -27.60 0.04
CA TYR A 96 7.07 -26.89 -0.58
C TYR A 96 7.13 -25.39 -0.31
N VAL A 97 8.27 -24.86 0.16
CA VAL A 97 8.48 -23.42 0.31
C VAL A 97 9.54 -22.97 -0.69
N ASP A 98 9.28 -21.84 -1.32
CA ASP A 98 10.18 -21.26 -2.31
C ASP A 98 11.34 -20.47 -1.66
N SER A 99 12.17 -19.85 -2.50
CA SER A 99 13.29 -19.01 -2.05
C SER A 99 12.87 -17.72 -1.31
N ALA A 100 11.60 -17.34 -1.45
CA ALA A 100 10.96 -16.23 -0.75
C ALA A 100 10.23 -16.71 0.52
N ASN A 101 10.33 -17.99 0.91
CA ASN A 101 9.63 -18.58 2.04
C ASN A 101 8.09 -18.50 1.91
N ASN A 102 7.59 -18.45 0.68
CA ASN A 102 6.18 -18.56 0.36
C ASN A 102 5.88 -20.03 0.03
N LEU A 103 4.66 -20.49 0.34
CA LEU A 103 4.24 -21.85 0.04
C LEU A 103 4.06 -21.99 -1.48
N ASP A 104 4.81 -22.89 -2.08
CA ASP A 104 4.74 -23.20 -3.50
C ASP A 104 3.63 -24.25 -3.73
N VAL A 105 2.44 -23.75 -4.03
CA VAL A 105 1.24 -24.58 -4.18
C VAL A 105 1.28 -25.46 -5.42
N GLU A 106 2.14 -25.17 -6.41
CA GLU A 106 2.24 -25.97 -7.64
C GLU A 106 2.78 -27.38 -7.37
N TYR A 107 3.54 -27.55 -6.29
CA TYR A 107 4.07 -28.85 -5.85
C TYR A 107 3.18 -29.58 -4.83
N LEU A 108 2.03 -29.00 -4.47
CA LEU A 108 1.07 -29.60 -3.55
C LEU A 108 -0.07 -30.29 -4.30
N ASP A 109 -0.58 -31.37 -3.71
CA ASP A 109 -1.87 -31.94 -4.12
C ASP A 109 -3.01 -30.96 -3.80
N ASP A 110 -4.17 -31.12 -4.45
CA ASP A 110 -5.34 -30.27 -4.24
C ASP A 110 -5.69 -30.08 -2.75
N PRO A 111 -6.12 -28.86 -2.35
CA PRO A 111 -6.48 -28.59 -0.97
C PRO A 111 -7.71 -29.39 -0.54
N ILE A 112 -7.79 -29.67 0.76
CA ILE A 112 -8.98 -30.32 1.31
C ILE A 112 -10.06 -29.27 1.50
N LEU A 113 -11.10 -29.34 0.67
CA LEU A 113 -12.19 -28.38 0.66
C LEU A 113 -13.14 -28.56 1.85
N TYR A 114 -13.71 -27.47 2.34
CA TYR A 114 -14.79 -27.52 3.33
C TYR A 114 -16.07 -28.09 2.71
N GLY A 115 -16.87 -28.79 3.52
CA GLY A 115 -18.06 -29.50 3.05
C GLY A 115 -19.16 -28.62 2.42
N PHE A 116 -19.13 -27.31 2.66
CA PHE A 116 -20.06 -26.35 2.04
C PHE A 116 -19.61 -25.87 0.65
N VAL A 117 -18.36 -26.13 0.25
CA VAL A 117 -17.83 -25.71 -1.04
C VAL A 117 -18.42 -26.60 -2.12
N THR A 118 -19.16 -25.99 -3.03
CA THR A 118 -19.85 -26.66 -4.13
C THR A 118 -19.36 -26.14 -5.48
N LYS A 119 -19.56 -26.93 -6.53
CA LYS A 119 -19.23 -26.51 -7.89
C LYS A 119 -20.01 -25.26 -8.32
N ASP A 120 -21.28 -25.16 -7.92
CA ASP A 120 -22.13 -24.00 -8.21
C ASP A 120 -21.56 -22.73 -7.56
N MET A 121 -21.16 -22.79 -6.29
CA MET A 121 -20.50 -21.67 -5.60
C MET A 121 -19.20 -21.24 -6.30
N LEU A 122 -18.37 -22.19 -6.73
CA LEU A 122 -17.11 -21.86 -7.43
C LEU A 122 -17.35 -21.28 -8.84
N SER A 123 -18.45 -21.66 -9.50
CA SER A 123 -18.78 -21.22 -10.86
C SER A 123 -19.09 -19.72 -10.95
N GLU A 124 -19.55 -19.11 -9.85
CA GLU A 124 -19.75 -17.66 -9.74
C GLU A 124 -18.42 -16.88 -9.87
N TYR A 125 -17.28 -17.53 -9.57
CA TYR A 125 -15.97 -16.88 -9.45
C TYR A 125 -14.91 -17.50 -10.37
N GLN A 126 -15.34 -18.20 -11.42
CA GLN A 126 -14.43 -18.86 -12.36
C GLN A 126 -13.57 -17.83 -13.11
N VAL A 127 -12.33 -18.19 -13.43
CA VAL A 127 -11.48 -17.36 -14.30
C VAL A 127 -12.11 -17.27 -15.69
N GLY A 128 -12.46 -16.05 -16.11
CA GLY A 128 -13.03 -15.77 -17.43
C GLY A 128 -14.56 -15.70 -17.48
N SER A 129 -15.28 -15.84 -16.36
CA SER A 129 -16.68 -15.39 -16.28
C SER A 129 -16.70 -13.87 -16.19
N THR A 130 -16.76 -13.21 -17.35
CA THR A 130 -17.03 -11.77 -17.44
C THR A 130 -18.50 -11.56 -17.08
N ASP A 131 -18.79 -10.77 -16.05
CA ASP A 131 -20.16 -10.38 -15.71
C ASP A 131 -20.79 -9.60 -16.87
N GLN A 132 -21.57 -10.31 -17.68
CA GLN A 132 -22.63 -9.75 -18.50
C GLN A 132 -23.94 -10.44 -18.13
N ASP A 133 -24.92 -9.59 -17.84
CA ASP A 133 -26.36 -9.86 -17.74
C ASP A 133 -26.90 -10.57 -16.48
N SER A 134 -27.43 -9.75 -15.58
CA SER A 134 -28.75 -10.00 -15.01
C SER A 134 -29.72 -8.88 -15.40
N SER A 135 -30.15 -8.91 -16.66
CA SER A 135 -31.43 -8.32 -17.06
C SER A 135 -32.19 -9.31 -17.95
N SER A 136 -33.27 -9.88 -17.42
CA SER A 136 -34.57 -9.97 -18.11
C SER A 136 -35.57 -10.76 -17.26
N ASP A 137 -36.68 -10.08 -17.03
CA ASP A 137 -37.95 -10.57 -16.51
C ASP A 137 -38.50 -11.76 -17.32
N SER A 138 -39.25 -12.63 -16.62
CA SER A 138 -40.58 -13.01 -17.12
C SER A 138 -41.49 -13.48 -15.97
N GLU A 139 -42.68 -12.92 -16.01
CA GLU A 139 -43.80 -12.87 -15.06
C GLU A 139 -44.49 -14.21 -14.73
N SER A 140 -45.19 -14.29 -13.58
CA SER A 140 -46.66 -14.40 -13.54
C SER A 140 -47.25 -14.42 -12.12
N ASP A 141 -48.14 -13.45 -11.85
CA ASP A 141 -49.35 -13.41 -11.00
C ASP A 141 -49.56 -14.39 -9.82
N SER A 142 -49.89 -13.85 -8.63
CA SER A 142 -51.30 -13.75 -8.17
C SER A 142 -51.45 -13.22 -6.72
N ASP A 143 -52.25 -12.16 -6.59
CA ASP A 143 -53.25 -11.84 -5.54
C ASP A 143 -52.93 -11.70 -4.03
N LYS A 144 -53.19 -10.45 -3.58
CA LYS A 144 -54.10 -10.00 -2.47
C LYS A 144 -53.66 -9.91 -1.00
N GLU A 145 -53.92 -8.69 -0.51
CA GLU A 145 -54.45 -8.27 0.82
C GLU A 145 -53.53 -8.52 2.03
N GLU A 146 -53.39 -7.64 3.03
CA GLU A 146 -54.20 -6.53 3.52
C GLU A 146 -53.32 -5.60 4.39
N SER A 147 -53.91 -4.44 4.74
CA SER A 147 -53.51 -3.43 5.73
C SER A 147 -52.94 -3.99 7.06
N GLU A 148 -52.10 -3.29 7.80
CA GLU A 148 -52.52 -2.18 8.67
C GLU A 148 -51.39 -1.18 8.97
N SER A 149 -51.85 0.06 9.07
CA SER A 149 -51.26 1.22 9.71
C SER A 149 -50.90 0.98 11.18
N ASP A 150 -49.87 1.65 11.68
CA ASP A 150 -50.11 2.62 12.74
C ASP A 150 -49.07 3.75 12.70
N ASP A 151 -49.64 4.95 12.57
CA ASP A 151 -49.06 6.25 12.85
C ASP A 151 -48.61 6.33 14.32
N GLU A 152 -47.61 7.14 14.59
CA GLU A 152 -47.79 8.39 15.35
C GLU A 152 -46.40 9.04 15.49
N ASN A 153 -46.18 10.19 14.84
CA ASN A 153 -46.49 11.53 15.35
C ASN A 153 -45.57 11.91 16.55
N GLU A 154 -45.05 13.12 16.68
CA GLU A 154 -45.58 14.38 16.20
C GLU A 154 -44.53 15.49 16.33
N ASN A 155 -44.58 16.43 15.37
CA ASN A 155 -44.67 17.90 15.50
C ASN A 155 -43.71 18.62 16.48
N GLU A 156 -43.19 19.80 16.16
CA GLU A 156 -43.88 21.05 15.79
C GLU A 156 -42.88 21.95 15.02
N LYS A 157 -43.09 22.42 13.77
CA LYS A 157 -44.01 23.47 13.27
C LYS A 157 -44.13 24.65 14.25
N GLU A 158 -43.74 25.87 13.88
CA GLU A 158 -44.56 26.77 13.05
C GLU A 158 -43.74 28.02 12.68
N LYS A 159 -43.64 28.39 11.38
CA LYS A 159 -44.50 29.37 10.66
C LYS A 159 -44.20 30.84 11.06
N VAL A 160 -44.13 31.87 10.21
CA VAL A 160 -44.57 32.06 8.81
C VAL A 160 -44.31 33.51 8.35
N LYS A 161 -44.03 33.67 7.04
CA LYS A 161 -44.32 34.81 6.11
C LYS A 161 -43.67 36.18 6.41
N ASP A 162 -43.36 37.03 5.42
CA ASP A 162 -44.09 37.27 4.17
C ASP A 162 -43.20 37.85 3.04
N LYS A 163 -43.79 37.82 1.85
CA LYS A 163 -43.34 38.14 0.50
C LYS A 163 -42.93 39.60 0.28
N GLY A 164 -42.03 39.78 -0.70
CA GLY A 164 -41.87 41.03 -1.44
C GLY A 164 -40.84 40.91 -2.57
N ASN A 165 -41.33 40.88 -3.82
CA ASN A 165 -40.55 40.99 -5.06
C ASN A 165 -39.58 42.17 -5.04
N ASP A 166 -38.36 42.01 -5.56
CA ASP A 166 -37.87 42.90 -6.62
C ASP A 166 -36.66 42.36 -7.39
N LYS A 167 -36.57 42.86 -8.62
CA LYS A 167 -35.74 42.44 -9.75
C LYS A 167 -34.22 42.64 -9.56
N LYS A 168 -33.47 41.80 -10.29
CA LYS A 168 -32.18 42.04 -10.97
C LYS A 168 -31.06 42.72 -10.17
N ASN A 169 -29.96 42.00 -9.98
CA ASN A 169 -28.68 42.36 -10.59
C ASN A 169 -27.66 41.23 -10.38
N ASP A 170 -27.24 40.65 -11.48
CA ASP A 170 -25.94 39.98 -11.60
C ASP A 170 -24.87 40.96 -11.11
N LYS A 171 -24.18 40.61 -10.03
CA LYS A 171 -22.93 41.27 -9.66
C LYS A 171 -21.80 40.36 -10.07
N GLU A 172 -21.33 40.61 -11.29
CA GLU A 172 -19.92 40.45 -11.64
C GLU A 172 -19.08 40.98 -10.48
N VAL A 173 -18.26 40.10 -9.90
CA VAL A 173 -17.26 40.50 -8.92
C VAL A 173 -16.19 41.22 -9.72
N ILE A 174 -16.11 42.53 -9.47
CA ILE A 174 -15.17 43.45 -10.09
C ILE A 174 -13.76 43.07 -9.63
N ASP A 175 -12.90 42.71 -10.59
CA ASP A 175 -11.46 42.63 -10.44
C ASP A 175 -10.92 43.98 -9.95
N VAL A 176 -10.56 44.04 -8.67
CA VAL A 176 -9.69 45.11 -8.16
C VAL A 176 -8.27 44.57 -8.25
N ILE A 177 -7.61 44.98 -9.33
CA ILE A 177 -6.18 44.80 -9.56
C ILE A 177 -5.42 45.57 -8.47
N ASP A 178 -4.87 44.85 -7.48
CA ASP A 178 -3.79 45.37 -6.65
C ASP A 178 -2.46 45.03 -7.33
N SER A 179 -1.81 46.06 -7.88
CA SER A 179 -0.67 45.96 -8.78
C SER A 179 0.70 45.92 -8.08
N ASP A 180 0.77 45.61 -6.77
CA ASP A 180 2.00 45.86 -5.98
C ASP A 180 2.66 44.63 -5.31
N SER A 181 2.28 43.40 -5.65
CA SER A 181 2.99 42.20 -5.18
C SER A 181 4.13 41.77 -6.12
N SER A 182 5.08 42.66 -6.40
CA SER A 182 6.36 42.21 -6.95
C SER A 182 7.19 41.57 -5.84
N GLN A 183 7.01 40.27 -5.61
CA GLN A 183 8.04 39.50 -4.90
C GLN A 183 9.32 39.54 -5.73
N THR A 184 10.26 40.37 -5.29
CA THR A 184 11.64 40.32 -5.74
C THR A 184 12.22 38.98 -5.32
N TYR A 185 12.35 38.03 -6.25
CA TYR A 185 13.10 36.80 -6.01
C TYR A 185 14.50 37.16 -5.52
N SER A 186 14.90 36.60 -4.37
CA SER A 186 16.21 36.84 -3.78
C SER A 186 17.30 36.53 -4.80
N ALA A 187 18.29 37.44 -4.92
CA ALA A 187 19.44 37.28 -5.80
C ALA A 187 20.20 35.95 -5.56
N GLU A 188 19.99 35.33 -4.39
CA GLU A 188 20.61 34.11 -3.90
C GLU A 188 20.27 32.84 -4.69
N ASN A 189 19.22 32.84 -5.52
CA ASN A 189 18.80 31.69 -6.34
C ASN A 189 18.93 31.90 -7.86
N SER A 190 19.57 32.99 -8.27
CA SER A 190 19.86 33.31 -9.68
C SER A 190 20.81 32.31 -10.35
N ASP A 191 21.56 31.54 -9.58
CA ASP A 191 22.43 30.45 -10.03
C ASP A 191 21.65 29.24 -10.56
N VAL A 192 20.45 29.01 -10.01
CA VAL A 192 19.62 27.84 -10.32
C VAL A 192 18.43 28.19 -11.19
N PHE A 193 17.80 29.34 -10.97
CA PHE A 193 16.63 29.77 -11.74
C PHE A 193 16.92 30.93 -12.67
N THR A 194 16.26 30.91 -13.83
CA THR A 194 16.28 31.99 -14.82
C THR A 194 14.87 32.33 -15.26
N LEU A 195 14.55 33.62 -15.39
CA LEU A 195 13.28 34.09 -15.94
C LEU A 195 13.19 33.77 -17.43
N SER A 196 12.01 33.36 -17.89
CA SER A 196 11.76 33.16 -19.32
C SER A 196 11.85 34.50 -20.07
N PRO A 197 12.55 34.57 -21.22
CA PRO A 197 12.70 35.82 -21.99
C PRO A 197 11.38 36.44 -22.46
N ASN A 198 10.31 35.65 -22.53
CA ASN A 198 8.95 36.07 -22.93
C ASN A 198 7.91 35.76 -21.84
N ALA A 199 8.30 35.79 -20.55
CA ALA A 199 7.38 35.55 -19.46
C ALA A 199 6.27 36.62 -19.44
N GLU A 200 5.04 36.26 -19.85
CA GLU A 200 3.87 36.98 -19.38
C GLU A 200 3.80 36.76 -17.88
N LYS A 201 3.89 37.85 -17.10
CA LYS A 201 3.85 37.78 -15.64
C LYS A 201 2.49 37.21 -15.24
N GLN A 202 2.45 35.91 -14.94
CA GLN A 202 1.25 35.28 -14.43
C GLN A 202 0.87 35.98 -13.12
N SER A 203 -0.40 36.37 -13.00
CA SER A 203 -0.93 36.91 -11.75
C SER A 203 -0.84 35.83 -10.68
N LEU A 204 -0.31 36.20 -9.52
CA LEU A 204 -0.39 35.32 -8.35
C LEU A 204 -1.86 35.02 -8.04
N LEU A 205 -2.12 33.81 -7.58
CA LEU A 205 -3.43 33.47 -7.05
C LEU A 205 -3.74 34.40 -5.86
N THR A 206 -5.00 34.82 -5.77
CA THR A 206 -5.50 35.55 -4.61
C THR A 206 -5.40 34.67 -3.37
N GLU A 207 -5.13 35.27 -2.22
CA GLU A 207 -5.11 34.54 -0.94
C GLU A 207 -6.51 33.96 -0.63
N GLU A 208 -6.57 32.66 -0.34
CA GLU A 208 -7.78 31.98 0.12
C GLU A 208 -7.94 32.24 1.63
N SER A 209 -9.02 32.92 2.04
CA SER A 209 -9.30 33.15 3.46
C SER A 209 -9.94 31.91 4.11
N GLU A 210 -9.99 31.87 5.44
CA GLU A 210 -10.69 30.81 6.18
C GLU A 210 -12.18 30.71 5.77
N ALA A 211 -12.81 31.84 5.47
CA ALA A 211 -14.21 31.88 5.01
C ALA A 211 -14.36 31.27 3.61
N ASP A 212 -13.41 31.54 2.72
CA ASP A 212 -13.38 30.96 1.37
C ASP A 212 -13.16 29.45 1.44
N ALA A 213 -12.18 28.99 2.24
CA ALA A 213 -11.90 27.57 2.45
C ALA A 213 -13.15 26.82 2.97
N LYS A 214 -13.82 27.37 3.98
CA LYS A 214 -15.08 26.82 4.52
C LYS A 214 -16.16 26.75 3.45
N TYR A 215 -16.34 27.83 2.69
CA TYR A 215 -17.33 27.87 1.62
C TYR A 215 -17.05 26.80 0.54
N ILE A 216 -15.79 26.66 0.12
CA ILE A 216 -15.39 25.66 -0.89
C ILE A 216 -15.68 24.25 -0.38
N VAL A 217 -15.27 23.93 0.85
CA VAL A 217 -15.50 22.61 1.46
C VAL A 217 -16.98 22.30 1.65
N GLU A 218 -17.80 23.28 2.07
CA GLU A 218 -19.24 23.11 2.24
C GLU A 218 -19.98 22.90 0.91
N LYS A 219 -19.47 23.49 -0.18
CA LYS A 219 -20.06 23.38 -1.52
C LYS A 219 -19.56 22.17 -2.31
N TYR A 220 -18.49 21.53 -1.86
CA TYR A 220 -17.93 20.36 -2.51
C TYR A 220 -18.94 19.22 -2.58
N LYS A 221 -19.09 18.65 -3.77
CA LYS A 221 -19.95 17.50 -4.04
C LYS A 221 -19.11 16.43 -4.71
N PRO A 222 -18.75 15.34 -4.01
CA PRO A 222 -17.89 14.31 -4.57
C PRO A 222 -18.52 13.71 -5.82
N GLN A 223 -17.72 13.58 -6.87
CA GLN A 223 -18.01 12.85 -8.09
C GLN A 223 -17.10 11.62 -8.16
N ASP A 224 -17.57 10.57 -8.84
CA ASP A 224 -16.77 9.35 -9.00
C ASP A 224 -15.45 9.63 -9.72
N ILE A 225 -15.47 10.55 -10.70
CA ILE A 225 -14.33 10.99 -11.48
C ILE A 225 -13.31 11.84 -10.69
N ASP A 226 -13.67 12.33 -9.50
CA ASP A 226 -12.75 13.18 -8.73
C ASP A 226 -11.53 12.35 -8.29
N GLN A 227 -10.34 12.97 -8.42
CA GLN A 227 -9.10 12.37 -7.93
C GLN A 227 -9.12 12.28 -6.40
N TRP A 228 -8.32 11.35 -5.87
CA TRP A 228 -8.24 11.09 -4.44
C TRP A 228 -7.90 12.34 -3.63
N ILE A 229 -7.04 13.22 -4.17
CA ILE A 229 -6.62 14.44 -3.47
C ILE A 229 -7.75 15.45 -3.35
N SER A 230 -8.57 15.61 -4.40
CA SER A 230 -9.74 16.48 -4.39
C SER A 230 -10.79 15.95 -3.40
N LYS A 231 -10.97 14.62 -3.34
CA LYS A 231 -11.82 13.93 -2.34
C LYS A 231 -11.32 14.13 -0.91
N TYR A 232 -10.01 14.03 -0.69
CA TYR A 232 -9.40 14.23 0.63
C TYR A 232 -9.53 15.69 1.09
N MET A 233 -9.18 16.65 0.22
CA MET A 233 -9.25 18.08 0.52
C MET A 233 -10.68 18.63 0.52
N LYS A 234 -11.65 17.87 -0.02
CA LYS A 234 -13.02 18.31 -0.32
C LYS A 234 -13.01 19.61 -1.13
N ASN A 235 -12.19 19.64 -2.18
CA ASN A 235 -11.92 20.83 -2.95
C ASN A 235 -11.53 20.47 -4.39
N ASN A 236 -12.28 20.98 -5.37
CA ASN A 236 -12.08 20.71 -6.81
C ASN A 236 -10.90 21.48 -7.42
N ASN A 237 -10.25 22.37 -6.67
CA ASN A 237 -9.09 23.13 -7.12
C ASN A 237 -7.78 22.32 -7.03
N TYR A 238 -7.82 21.10 -6.51
CA TYR A 238 -6.68 20.17 -6.49
C TYR A 238 -6.73 19.25 -7.70
N ASN A 239 -5.59 19.09 -8.36
CA ASN A 239 -5.36 18.14 -9.44
C ASN A 239 -3.93 17.58 -9.34
N ILE A 240 -3.70 16.41 -9.95
CA ILE A 240 -2.41 15.75 -10.04
C ILE A 240 -1.82 15.99 -11.43
N VAL A 241 -0.54 16.37 -11.47
CA VAL A 241 0.24 16.47 -12.69
C VAL A 241 1.41 15.50 -12.58
N ASP A 242 1.40 14.49 -13.45
CA ASP A 242 2.46 13.49 -13.48
C ASP A 242 3.75 14.08 -14.07
N ASN A 243 4.89 13.61 -13.55
CA ASN A 243 6.21 13.89 -14.08
C ASN A 243 6.89 12.61 -14.57
N GLU A 244 8.11 12.74 -15.09
CA GLU A 244 8.80 11.64 -15.76
C GLU A 244 9.25 10.50 -14.84
N GLY A 245 9.16 10.64 -13.51
CA GLY A 245 9.48 9.57 -12.57
C GLY A 245 10.98 9.24 -12.47
N GLY A 246 11.28 7.96 -12.20
CA GLY A 246 12.63 7.40 -12.40
C GLY A 246 13.75 7.94 -11.50
N GLY A 247 13.43 8.33 -10.27
CA GLY A 247 14.40 8.90 -9.31
C GLY A 247 14.62 10.40 -9.42
N ASP A 248 14.17 11.03 -10.51
CA ASP A 248 14.19 12.48 -10.71
C ASP A 248 12.88 13.17 -10.30
N CYS A 249 11.83 12.41 -9.99
CA CYS A 249 10.47 12.90 -9.74
C CYS A 249 10.40 14.09 -8.77
N PHE A 250 11.08 14.04 -7.63
CA PHE A 250 11.09 15.14 -6.67
C PHE A 250 11.67 16.44 -7.26
N PHE A 251 12.78 16.33 -8.00
CA PHE A 251 13.42 17.47 -8.65
C PHE A 251 12.60 17.98 -9.85
N ALA A 252 11.92 17.07 -10.55
CA ALA A 252 10.97 17.41 -11.61
C ALA A 252 9.80 18.21 -11.05
N THR A 253 9.22 17.81 -9.91
CA THR A 253 8.17 18.58 -9.22
C THR A 253 8.61 20.02 -8.92
N ILE A 254 9.85 20.23 -8.46
CA ILE A 254 10.40 21.59 -8.27
C ILE A 254 10.48 22.33 -9.61
N ARG A 255 11.05 21.71 -10.64
CA ARG A 255 11.17 22.30 -11.99
C ARG A 255 9.81 22.73 -12.52
N ASP A 256 8.80 21.86 -12.42
CA ASP A 256 7.48 22.05 -13.01
C ASP A 256 6.66 23.09 -12.23
N SER A 257 6.77 23.07 -10.89
CA SER A 257 6.14 24.08 -10.03
C SER A 257 6.65 25.48 -10.35
N PHE A 258 7.97 25.65 -10.51
CA PHE A 258 8.55 26.96 -10.86
C PHE A 258 8.30 27.35 -12.33
N ALA A 259 8.17 26.38 -13.23
CA ALA A 259 7.81 26.65 -14.63
C ALA A 259 6.42 27.30 -14.74
N SER A 260 5.48 26.96 -13.84
CA SER A 260 4.16 27.59 -13.79
C SER A 260 4.24 29.11 -13.59
N ILE A 261 5.21 29.58 -12.81
CA ILE A 261 5.44 31.02 -12.55
C ILE A 261 6.54 31.61 -13.45
N SER A 262 6.75 31.04 -14.65
CA SER A 262 7.72 31.50 -15.65
C SER A 262 9.19 31.51 -15.18
N MET A 263 9.53 30.62 -14.25
CA MET A 263 10.90 30.39 -13.81
C MET A 263 11.41 29.05 -14.34
N HIS A 264 12.51 29.08 -15.08
CA HIS A 264 13.13 27.88 -15.61
C HIS A 264 14.33 27.44 -14.77
N THR A 265 14.41 26.13 -14.52
CA THR A 265 15.56 25.43 -13.95
C THR A 265 15.75 24.09 -14.67
N THR A 266 16.73 23.30 -14.24
CA THR A 266 16.93 21.93 -14.71
C THR A 266 17.17 21.02 -13.51
N ILE A 267 16.82 19.74 -13.65
CA ILE A 267 17.10 18.72 -12.62
C ILE A 267 18.60 18.72 -12.26
N ALA A 268 19.49 18.83 -13.25
CA ALA A 268 20.93 18.87 -13.03
C ALA A 268 21.39 20.05 -12.16
N LYS A 269 20.79 21.24 -12.33
CA LYS A 269 21.07 22.41 -11.48
C LYS A 269 20.60 22.19 -10.05
N LEU A 270 19.38 21.68 -9.85
CA LEU A 270 18.81 21.39 -8.54
C LEU A 270 19.64 20.35 -7.79
N ARG A 271 19.95 19.23 -8.43
CA ARG A 271 20.81 18.17 -7.87
C ARG A 271 22.21 18.68 -7.54
N SER A 272 22.79 19.53 -8.39
CA SER A 272 24.10 20.13 -8.11
C SER A 272 24.08 21.08 -6.92
N LYS A 273 23.02 21.88 -6.76
CA LYS A 273 22.82 22.76 -5.60
C LYS A 273 22.72 21.94 -4.32
N LEU A 274 21.92 20.88 -4.33
CA LEU A 274 21.77 19.93 -3.21
C LEU A 274 23.11 19.26 -2.87
N ALA A 275 23.75 18.60 -3.84
CA ALA A 275 25.02 17.89 -3.63
C ALA A 275 26.12 18.80 -3.05
N GLY A 276 26.13 20.08 -3.44
CA GLY A 276 27.09 21.07 -2.90
C GLY A 276 26.93 21.36 -1.41
N LYS A 277 25.81 20.99 -0.78
CA LYS A 277 25.53 21.22 0.65
C LYS A 277 25.66 19.99 1.53
N ILE A 278 25.89 18.83 0.92
CA ILE A 278 26.07 17.57 1.64
C ILE A 278 27.38 17.57 2.41
N THR A 279 27.29 17.21 3.68
CA THR A 279 28.39 17.27 4.65
C THR A 279 29.01 15.89 4.88
N GLN A 280 30.15 15.88 5.57
CA GLN A 280 30.79 14.64 6.00
C GLN A 280 29.88 13.83 6.94
N GLU A 281 29.07 14.51 7.76
CA GLU A 281 28.12 13.88 8.69
C GLU A 281 27.02 13.13 7.92
N THR A 282 26.40 13.76 6.91
CA THR A 282 25.43 13.11 6.04
C THR A 282 26.03 11.88 5.35
N PHE A 283 27.26 11.99 4.83
CA PHE A 283 27.95 10.84 4.23
C PHE A 283 28.14 9.69 5.22
N THR A 284 28.64 9.99 6.44
CA THR A 284 28.84 8.98 7.47
C THR A 284 27.51 8.31 7.83
N SER A 285 26.44 9.08 8.03
CA SER A 285 25.11 8.56 8.33
C SER A 285 24.60 7.61 7.24
N TYR A 286 24.62 8.02 5.96
CA TYR A 286 24.21 7.15 4.85
C TYR A 286 25.06 5.88 4.76
N ARG A 287 26.36 6.00 5.02
CA ARG A 287 27.28 4.87 4.98
C ARG A 287 26.99 3.88 6.11
N GLU A 288 26.73 4.38 7.31
CA GLU A 288 26.39 3.56 8.48
C GLU A 288 25.09 2.78 8.26
N HIS A 289 24.03 3.43 7.76
CA HIS A 289 22.77 2.76 7.42
C HIS A 289 22.98 1.68 6.35
N TYR A 290 23.66 2.01 5.25
CA TYR A 290 23.95 1.05 4.19
C TYR A 290 24.76 -0.15 4.69
N ASP A 291 25.84 0.08 5.46
CA ASP A 291 26.70 -0.98 5.98
C ASP A 291 25.97 -1.83 7.05
N MET A 292 25.11 -1.22 7.86
CA MET A 292 24.27 -1.89 8.84
C MET A 292 23.29 -2.85 8.15
N TYR A 293 22.49 -2.37 7.21
CA TYR A 293 21.51 -3.22 6.51
C TYR A 293 22.19 -4.34 5.72
N ASN A 294 23.31 -4.06 5.04
CA ASN A 294 24.05 -5.12 4.34
C ASN A 294 24.61 -6.17 5.29
N ARG A 295 25.07 -5.78 6.49
CA ARG A 295 25.53 -6.73 7.51
C ARG A 295 24.38 -7.64 7.94
N GLU A 296 23.25 -7.07 8.29
CA GLU A 296 22.07 -7.81 8.74
C GLU A 296 21.53 -8.74 7.64
N ILE A 297 21.46 -8.28 6.38
CA ILE A 297 21.08 -9.13 5.24
C ILE A 297 22.04 -10.32 5.09
N ASN A 298 23.35 -10.10 5.22
CA ASN A 298 24.34 -11.17 5.13
C ASN A 298 24.24 -12.15 6.31
N GLU A 299 24.05 -11.66 7.52
CA GLU A 299 23.86 -12.47 8.73
C GLU A 299 22.59 -13.32 8.64
N ASN A 300 21.45 -12.70 8.29
CA ASN A 300 20.19 -13.41 8.06
C ASN A 300 20.34 -14.43 6.94
N THR A 301 20.99 -14.10 5.83
CA THR A 301 21.23 -15.05 4.73
C THR A 301 22.05 -16.26 5.17
N LYS A 302 23.05 -16.06 6.03
CA LYS A 302 23.85 -17.16 6.58
C LYS A 302 23.02 -18.01 7.54
N ALA A 303 22.23 -17.38 8.41
CA ALA A 303 21.38 -18.08 9.37
C ALA A 303 20.27 -18.89 8.69
N ILE A 304 19.63 -18.34 7.65
CA ILE A 304 18.65 -19.04 6.81
C ILE A 304 19.26 -20.33 6.24
N LYS A 305 20.45 -20.24 5.61
CA LYS A 305 21.15 -21.43 5.07
C LYS A 305 21.50 -22.45 6.14
N ASP A 306 21.84 -22.01 7.35
CA ASP A 306 22.09 -22.93 8.46
C ASP A 306 20.79 -23.62 8.92
N MET A 307 19.67 -22.90 8.99
CA MET A 307 18.35 -23.48 9.30
C MET A 307 17.94 -24.53 8.25
N GLU A 308 18.13 -24.26 6.96
CA GLU A 308 17.90 -25.24 5.88
C GLU A 308 18.73 -26.51 6.09
N ALA A 309 20.01 -26.37 6.42
CA ALA A 309 20.90 -27.50 6.69
C ALA A 309 20.51 -28.27 7.96
N GLN A 310 20.09 -27.58 9.03
CA GLN A 310 19.58 -28.21 10.25
C GLN A 310 18.28 -28.96 10.00
N TYR A 311 17.37 -28.37 9.22
CA TYR A 311 16.10 -28.98 8.85
C TYR A 311 16.32 -30.29 8.08
N LYS A 312 17.21 -30.28 7.09
CA LYS A 312 17.57 -31.49 6.33
C LYS A 312 18.14 -32.60 7.23
N ARG A 313 19.03 -32.26 8.17
CA ARG A 313 19.54 -33.23 9.16
C ARG A 313 18.41 -33.78 10.04
N ASN A 314 17.46 -32.93 10.43
CA ASN A 314 16.30 -33.35 11.20
C ASN A 314 15.41 -34.32 10.41
N GLN A 315 15.18 -34.07 9.11
CA GLN A 315 14.47 -34.99 8.22
C GLN A 315 15.17 -36.36 8.11
N ASP A 316 16.50 -36.36 7.90
CA ASP A 316 17.28 -37.61 7.80
C ASP A 316 17.20 -38.42 9.11
N LEU A 317 17.30 -37.74 10.26
CA LEU A 317 17.13 -38.38 11.57
C LEU A 317 15.71 -38.92 11.76
N PHE A 318 14.69 -38.14 11.39
CA PHE A 318 13.29 -38.54 11.52
C PHE A 318 12.96 -39.78 10.68
N ALA A 319 13.55 -39.91 9.50
CA ALA A 319 13.40 -41.08 8.64
C ALA A 319 14.05 -42.35 9.24
N SER A 320 15.14 -42.20 10.00
CA SER A 320 15.88 -43.34 10.60
C SER A 320 15.34 -43.80 11.96
N ILE A 321 14.63 -42.95 12.69
CA ILE A 321 14.10 -43.27 14.03
C ILE A 321 12.69 -43.88 13.94
N THR A 322 12.49 -44.99 14.67
CA THR A 322 11.18 -45.67 14.79
C THR A 322 10.47 -45.35 16.11
N ASP A 323 11.20 -44.95 17.15
CA ASP A 323 10.60 -44.61 18.45
C ASP A 323 9.64 -43.42 18.33
N ARG A 324 8.42 -43.60 18.83
CA ARG A 324 7.35 -42.60 18.70
C ARG A 324 7.65 -41.31 19.47
N ASN A 325 8.27 -41.41 20.65
CA ASN A 325 8.56 -40.25 21.48
C ASN A 325 9.71 -39.44 20.89
N GLU A 326 10.75 -40.09 20.38
CA GLU A 326 11.85 -39.43 19.68
C GLU A 326 11.40 -38.79 18.36
N ARG A 327 10.55 -39.48 17.58
CA ARG A 327 9.92 -38.89 16.39
C ARG A 327 9.11 -37.64 16.74
N SER A 328 8.32 -37.68 17.80
CA SER A 328 7.56 -36.50 18.26
C SER A 328 8.47 -35.33 18.64
N LYS A 329 9.64 -35.58 19.24
CA LYS A 329 10.61 -34.53 19.57
C LYS A 329 11.25 -33.92 18.33
N LEU A 330 11.70 -34.75 17.39
CA LEU A 330 12.28 -34.27 16.13
C LEU A 330 11.28 -33.42 15.35
N MET A 331 10.01 -33.77 15.45
CA MET A 331 8.93 -33.11 14.76
C MET A 331 8.60 -31.73 15.37
N GLU A 332 8.67 -31.60 16.69
CA GLU A 332 8.67 -30.29 17.37
C GLU A 332 9.89 -29.45 16.95
N THR A 333 11.07 -30.05 16.91
CA THR A 333 12.29 -29.38 16.43
C THR A 333 12.14 -28.92 14.97
N ALA A 334 11.49 -29.69 14.10
CA ALA A 334 11.22 -29.30 12.72
C ALA A 334 10.33 -28.05 12.65
N LYS A 335 9.26 -27.99 13.46
CA LYS A 335 8.40 -26.80 13.60
C LYS A 335 9.20 -25.58 14.09
N GLU A 336 10.04 -25.76 15.10
CA GLU A 336 10.89 -24.66 15.62
C GLU A 336 11.89 -24.15 14.58
N ILE A 337 12.56 -25.05 13.84
CA ILE A 337 13.50 -24.68 12.78
C ILE A 337 12.77 -23.90 11.68
N GLN A 338 11.61 -24.39 11.27
CA GLN A 338 10.78 -23.73 10.26
C GLN A 338 10.33 -22.35 10.71
N LYS A 339 9.82 -22.21 11.95
CA LYS A 339 9.43 -20.90 12.48
C LYS A 339 10.59 -19.91 12.45
N LYS A 340 11.77 -20.32 12.93
CA LYS A 340 12.98 -19.47 12.89
C LYS A 340 13.40 -19.13 11.46
N HIS A 341 13.29 -20.08 10.53
CA HIS A 341 13.57 -19.84 9.12
C HIS A 341 12.63 -18.79 8.52
N THR A 342 11.33 -18.90 8.80
CA THR A 342 10.33 -17.91 8.37
C THR A 342 10.62 -16.54 8.97
N ASP A 343 10.84 -16.45 10.28
CA ASP A 343 11.11 -15.19 10.97
C ASP A 343 12.36 -14.48 10.38
N LEU A 344 13.43 -15.25 10.13
CA LEU A 344 14.66 -14.73 9.50
C LEU A 344 14.45 -14.33 8.05
N SER A 345 13.63 -15.07 7.29
CA SER A 345 13.33 -14.77 5.89
C SER A 345 12.53 -13.49 5.76
N THR A 346 11.51 -13.30 6.62
CA THR A 346 10.72 -12.08 6.71
C THR A 346 11.58 -10.89 7.14
N SER A 347 12.42 -11.06 8.17
CA SER A 347 13.38 -10.04 8.58
C SER A 347 14.32 -9.68 7.43
N ARG A 348 14.89 -10.65 6.71
CA ARG A 348 15.74 -10.40 5.53
C ARG A 348 14.99 -9.61 4.45
N LYS A 349 13.74 -9.97 4.13
CA LYS A 349 12.91 -9.24 3.15
C LYS A 349 12.74 -7.78 3.57
N PHE A 350 12.30 -7.55 4.82
CA PHE A 350 12.11 -6.21 5.37
C PHE A 350 13.41 -5.38 5.35
N THR A 351 14.51 -5.94 5.84
CA THR A 351 15.82 -5.27 5.85
C THR A 351 16.33 -4.99 4.43
N THR A 352 16.00 -5.83 3.46
CA THR A 352 16.30 -5.58 2.03
C THR A 352 15.50 -4.39 1.50
N SER A 353 14.23 -4.25 1.85
CA SER A 353 13.43 -3.07 1.51
C SER A 353 14.03 -1.80 2.09
N LEU A 354 14.46 -1.81 3.36
CA LEU A 354 15.16 -0.67 3.96
C LEU A 354 16.50 -0.37 3.29
N GLN A 355 17.26 -1.41 2.91
CA GLN A 355 18.53 -1.25 2.21
C GLN A 355 18.37 -0.59 0.84
N ASN A 356 17.24 -0.81 0.15
CA ASN A 356 16.98 -0.23 -1.15
C ASN A 356 16.99 1.31 -1.12
N GLU A 357 16.53 1.91 -0.03
CA GLU A 357 16.59 3.37 0.19
C GLU A 357 18.03 3.91 0.16
N TYR A 358 19.00 3.08 0.57
CA TYR A 358 20.41 3.42 0.63
C TYR A 358 21.23 2.76 -0.49
N LYS A 359 20.60 2.12 -1.48
CA LYS A 359 21.29 1.37 -2.54
C LYS A 359 22.24 2.24 -3.37
N PHE A 360 21.97 3.53 -3.47
CA PHE A 360 22.85 4.50 -4.13
C PHE A 360 24.24 4.59 -3.48
N MET A 361 24.39 4.17 -2.22
CA MET A 361 25.68 4.11 -1.51
C MET A 361 26.60 2.95 -1.96
N LYS A 362 26.12 2.06 -2.84
CA LYS A 362 26.94 0.99 -3.39
C LYS A 362 28.17 1.56 -4.11
N ASN A 363 29.35 1.14 -3.66
CA ASN A 363 30.66 1.61 -4.14
C ASN A 363 30.91 3.12 -3.92
N VAL A 364 30.26 3.74 -2.94
CA VAL A 364 30.50 5.14 -2.55
C VAL A 364 31.37 5.16 -1.29
N ASP A 365 32.64 5.52 -1.45
CA ASP A 365 33.69 5.43 -0.42
C ASP A 365 34.16 6.78 0.13
N SER A 366 33.65 7.88 -0.42
CA SER A 366 34.03 9.25 -0.05
C SER A 366 32.88 10.22 -0.21
N LEU A 367 32.98 11.36 0.48
CA LEU A 367 32.02 12.47 0.35
C LEU A 367 31.91 12.96 -1.10
N ASP A 368 33.03 13.03 -1.83
CA ASP A 368 33.02 13.48 -3.22
C ASP A 368 32.36 12.45 -4.16
N ALA A 369 32.53 11.15 -3.89
CA ALA A 369 31.80 10.10 -4.60
C ALA A 369 30.29 10.20 -4.33
N LEU A 370 29.88 10.47 -3.07
CA LEU A 370 28.47 10.69 -2.72
C LEU A 370 27.90 11.87 -3.47
N ARG A 371 28.58 13.03 -3.44
CA ARG A 371 28.14 14.22 -4.18
C ARG A 371 28.01 13.98 -5.67
N THR A 372 28.87 13.13 -6.24
CA THR A 372 28.77 12.72 -7.65
C THR A 372 27.54 11.85 -7.87
N LYS A 373 27.28 10.89 -6.97
CA LYS A 373 26.10 10.02 -7.03
C LYS A 373 24.78 10.80 -6.95
N MET A 374 24.70 11.78 -6.05
CA MET A 374 23.51 12.61 -5.85
C MET A 374 23.16 13.49 -7.05
N LYS A 375 24.13 13.73 -7.95
CA LYS A 375 23.91 14.43 -9.23
C LYS A 375 23.24 13.57 -10.30
N THR A 376 23.00 12.29 -10.03
CA THR A 376 22.39 11.32 -10.95
C THR A 376 21.04 10.84 -10.44
N SER A 377 20.21 10.28 -11.33
CA SER A 377 18.91 9.68 -11.00
C SER A 377 19.00 8.41 -10.12
N GLU A 378 20.21 7.89 -9.88
CA GLU A 378 20.41 6.78 -8.94
C GLU A 378 20.16 7.19 -7.49
N TYR A 379 20.28 8.48 -7.16
CA TYR A 379 19.88 9.01 -5.86
C TYR A 379 18.45 9.54 -5.92
N TRP A 380 17.60 8.96 -5.09
CA TRP A 380 16.23 9.38 -4.89
C TRP A 380 16.18 10.33 -3.71
N ALA A 381 15.37 11.39 -3.83
CA ALA A 381 15.31 12.42 -2.81
C ALA A 381 14.70 11.87 -1.51
N ASP A 382 15.46 11.90 -0.44
CA ASP A 382 15.04 11.54 0.90
C ASP A 382 14.69 12.80 1.72
N THR A 383 14.43 12.63 3.01
CA THR A 383 14.08 13.73 3.92
C THR A 383 15.18 14.79 4.04
N ILE A 384 16.46 14.41 3.87
CA ILE A 384 17.58 15.35 3.84
C ILE A 384 17.52 16.21 2.58
N ALA A 385 17.23 15.62 1.41
CA ALA A 385 17.01 16.41 0.19
C ALA A 385 15.86 17.39 0.34
N VAL A 386 14.74 16.95 0.92
CA VAL A 386 13.55 17.79 1.16
C VAL A 386 13.92 18.98 2.02
N SER A 387 14.39 18.77 3.26
CA SER A 387 14.70 19.84 4.21
C SER A 387 15.79 20.80 3.70
N THR A 388 16.83 20.25 3.07
CA THR A 388 17.92 21.04 2.49
C THR A 388 17.40 21.93 1.37
N LEU A 389 16.56 21.41 0.47
CA LEU A 389 16.04 22.21 -0.65
C LEU A 389 14.97 23.22 -0.22
N GLU A 390 14.18 22.94 0.83
CA GLU A 390 13.30 23.97 1.43
C GLU A 390 14.11 25.20 1.83
N ARG A 391 15.22 24.99 2.55
CA ARG A 391 16.10 26.07 2.98
C ARG A 391 16.82 26.73 1.81
N LEU A 392 17.39 25.96 0.89
CA LEU A 392 18.18 26.51 -0.21
C LEU A 392 17.34 27.31 -1.20
N LEU A 393 16.09 26.89 -1.44
CA LEU A 393 15.21 27.55 -2.40
C LEU A 393 14.26 28.55 -1.72
N ASN A 394 14.24 28.58 -0.38
CA ASN A 394 13.31 29.36 0.45
C ASN A 394 11.85 29.07 0.08
N ILE A 395 11.49 27.78 0.09
CA ILE A 395 10.15 27.27 -0.19
C ILE A 395 9.75 26.23 0.85
N LYS A 396 8.48 25.78 0.80
CA LYS A 396 7.99 24.66 1.58
C LYS A 396 7.38 23.58 0.69
N PHE A 397 7.64 22.33 1.04
CA PHE A 397 7.01 21.17 0.42
C PHE A 397 5.89 20.65 1.31
N ILE A 398 4.73 20.37 0.70
CA ILE A 398 3.63 19.65 1.35
C ILE A 398 3.61 18.27 0.70
N LEU A 399 3.99 17.24 1.46
CA LEU A 399 4.03 15.86 0.98
C LEU A 399 2.70 15.19 1.33
N LEU A 400 2.09 14.54 0.35
CA LEU A 400 0.78 13.93 0.49
C LEU A 400 0.87 12.44 0.10
N SER A 401 0.42 11.55 0.98
CA SER A 401 0.48 10.10 0.79
C SER A 401 -0.86 9.56 0.29
N SER A 402 -0.90 9.17 -0.99
CA SER A 402 -2.03 8.44 -1.57
C SER A 402 -2.20 7.06 -0.94
N GLU A 403 -1.11 6.42 -0.50
CA GLU A 403 -1.13 5.13 0.18
C GLU A 403 -1.85 5.23 1.53
N ALA A 404 -1.54 6.24 2.34
CA ALA A 404 -2.23 6.47 3.61
C ALA A 404 -3.73 6.73 3.39
N TYR A 405 -4.08 7.46 2.32
CA TYR A 405 -5.47 7.70 1.96
C TYR A 405 -6.20 6.41 1.59
N ALA A 406 -5.60 5.59 0.71
CA ALA A 406 -6.16 4.31 0.29
C ALA A 406 -6.30 3.33 1.47
N GLY A 407 -5.35 3.34 2.41
CA GLY A 407 -5.37 2.56 3.64
C GLY A 407 -6.34 3.07 4.71
N GLY A 408 -7.06 4.17 4.49
CA GLY A 408 -7.98 4.75 5.46
C GLY A 408 -7.32 5.54 6.59
N ASP A 409 -5.99 5.71 6.56
CA ASP A 409 -5.21 6.43 7.55
C ASP A 409 -5.18 7.94 7.27
N MET A 410 -6.36 8.56 7.40
CA MET A 410 -6.59 9.97 7.06
C MET A 410 -5.70 10.96 7.82
N LYS A 411 -5.13 10.54 8.97
CA LYS A 411 -4.25 11.38 9.80
C LYS A 411 -2.82 11.46 9.25
N ASN A 412 -2.40 10.46 8.49
CA ASN A 412 -1.05 10.38 7.91
C ASN A 412 -1.03 10.67 6.40
N VAL A 413 -2.14 11.14 5.82
CA VAL A 413 -2.20 11.58 4.42
C VAL A 413 -1.33 12.82 4.20
N MET A 414 -1.41 13.82 5.07
CA MET A 414 -0.59 15.03 4.96
C MET A 414 0.63 14.92 5.86
N LEU A 415 1.81 14.87 5.25
CA LEU A 415 3.08 14.74 5.93
C LEU A 415 3.76 16.12 6.00
N CYS A 416 3.75 16.71 7.19
CA CYS A 416 4.58 17.87 7.50
C CYS A 416 6.01 17.35 7.71
N GLY A 417 6.88 17.53 6.71
CA GLY A 417 8.21 16.88 6.62
C GLY A 417 9.07 16.89 7.89
N GLN A 418 10.09 16.03 7.90
CA GLN A 418 10.99 15.89 9.06
C GLN A 418 12.07 16.98 9.06
N LEU A 419 12.31 17.60 10.22
CA LEU A 419 13.43 18.50 10.48
C LEU A 419 14.72 17.68 10.56
N ASN A 420 15.34 17.42 9.42
CA ASN A 420 16.60 16.68 9.29
C ASN A 420 17.74 17.55 8.76
N ASP A 421 17.61 18.87 8.89
CA ASP A 421 18.64 19.85 8.50
C ASP A 421 19.14 20.55 9.75
N SER A 422 20.42 20.34 10.11
CA SER A 422 21.04 20.92 11.30
C SER A 422 21.13 22.45 11.29
N TYR A 423 20.81 23.11 10.17
CA TYR A 423 20.63 24.56 10.11
C TYR A 423 19.21 25.02 10.50
N LEU A 424 18.24 24.10 10.53
CA LEU A 424 16.84 24.34 10.88
C LEU A 424 16.45 23.75 12.25
N GLU A 425 17.23 22.78 12.76
CA GLU A 425 17.26 22.37 14.17
C GLU A 425 17.82 23.49 15.06
#